data_AF-H6QPU3-F1
#
_entry.id   AF-H6QPU3-F1
#
_cell.length_a   1.000
_cell.length_b   1.000
_cell.length_c   1.000
_cell.angle_alpha   90.00
_cell.angle_beta   90.00
_cell.angle_gamma   90.00
#
_symmetry.space_group_name_H-M   'P 1'
#
loop_
_entity.id
_entity.type
_entity.pdbx_description
1 polymer ?
#
loop_
_entity_poly.entity_id
_entity_poly.type
_entity_poly.pdbx_seq_one_letter_code
_entity_poly.pdbx_strand_id
1 'polypeptide(L)'
;MSYAFPMLYVALFVNGYLRRFYFPWWSKYHWVLATSLAASIAVFGVIWFFAILYKNSQPEWWGNSVVNAGCDGQGCARLTVPTEGFGPAPGQFQA
;
A
#
# COMPACT_ATOMS: atom_id res chain seq x y z
N MET A 1 6.12 -1.31 -1.29
CA MET A 1 5.61 -2.62 -1.77
C MET A 1 4.40 -3.13 -0.97
N SER A 2 3.85 -2.34 -0.05
CA SER A 2 2.73 -2.75 0.81
C SER A 2 1.37 -2.81 0.10
N TYR A 3 1.23 -2.11 -1.04
CA TYR A 3 -0.01 -2.04 -1.81
C TYR A 3 -0.40 -3.37 -2.48
N ALA A 4 0.52 -4.34 -2.58
CA ALA A 4 0.25 -5.65 -3.18
C ALA A 4 -0.32 -6.67 -2.18
N PHE A 5 -0.22 -6.40 -0.87
CA PHE A 5 -0.71 -7.32 0.17
C PHE A 5 -2.20 -7.68 0.03
N PRO A 6 -3.13 -6.74 -0.26
CA PRO A 6 -4.55 -7.07 -0.42
C PRO A 6 -4.79 -8.14 -1.49
N MET A 7 -4.12 -8.02 -2.63
CA MET A 7 -4.27 -8.98 -3.72
C MET A 7 -3.62 -10.33 -3.41
N LEU A 8 -2.53 -10.33 -2.63
CA LEU A 8 -1.89 -11.55 -2.14
C LEU A 8 -2.85 -12.38 -1.27
N TYR A 9 -3.55 -11.76 -0.31
CA TYR A 9 -4.48 -12.47 0.56
C TYR A 9 -5.61 -13.15 -0.22
N VAL A 10 -6.21 -12.42 -1.18
CA VAL A 10 -7.25 -12.97 -2.05
C VAL A 10 -6.70 -14.12 -2.91
N ALA A 11 -5.50 -13.94 -3.48
CA ALA A 11 -4.86 -14.98 -4.28
C ALA A 11 -4.57 -16.26 -3.46
N LEU A 12 -4.09 -16.12 -2.22
CA LEU A 12 -3.85 -17.25 -1.31
C LEU A 12 -5.15 -17.96 -0.94
N PHE A 13 -6.22 -17.23 -0.70
CA PHE A 13 -7.52 -17.82 -0.39
C PHE A 13 -8.08 -18.60 -1.59
N VAL A 14 -8.11 -18.00 -2.78
CA VAL A 14 -8.72 -18.61 -3.96
C VAL A 14 -7.85 -19.76 -4.51
N ASN A 15 -6.54 -19.56 -4.64
CA ASN A 15 -5.64 -20.57 -5.20
C ASN A 15 -5.12 -21.58 -4.18
N GLY A 16 -5.08 -21.23 -2.90
CA GLY A 16 -4.65 -22.12 -1.83
C GLY A 16 -5.81 -22.89 -1.22
N TYR A 17 -6.79 -22.17 -0.64
CA TYR A 17 -7.90 -22.80 0.08
C TYR A 17 -8.97 -23.34 -0.87
N LEU A 18 -9.55 -22.50 -1.75
CA LEU A 18 -10.65 -22.95 -2.61
C LEU A 18 -10.21 -23.99 -3.63
N ARG A 19 -9.01 -23.88 -4.19
CA ARG A 19 -8.47 -24.91 -5.08
C ARG A 19 -8.36 -26.28 -4.40
N ARG A 20 -8.01 -26.32 -3.10
CA ARG A 20 -7.80 -27.56 -2.35
C ARG A 20 -9.10 -28.21 -1.90
N PHE A 21 -10.07 -27.44 -1.43
CA PHE A 21 -11.32 -27.96 -0.86
C PHE A 21 -12.52 -27.92 -1.81
N TYR A 22 -12.49 -27.06 -2.83
CA TYR A 22 -13.61 -26.79 -3.75
C TYR A 22 -13.15 -26.74 -5.21
N PHE A 23 -12.41 -27.76 -5.64
CA PHE A 23 -11.83 -27.82 -6.98
C PHE A 23 -12.83 -27.65 -8.15
N PRO A 24 -14.03 -28.27 -8.14
CA PRO A 24 -14.99 -28.12 -9.24
C PRO A 24 -15.46 -26.66 -9.42
N TRP A 25 -15.67 -25.95 -8.31
CA TRP A 25 -16.02 -24.53 -8.35
C TRP A 25 -14.84 -23.69 -8.84
N TRP A 26 -13.64 -23.96 -8.31
CA TRP A 26 -12.43 -23.21 -8.67
C TRP A 26 -12.14 -23.31 -10.17
N SER A 27 -12.20 -24.51 -10.74
CA SER A 27 -11.95 -24.75 -12.17
C SER A 27 -12.90 -23.95 -13.08
N LYS A 28 -14.16 -23.78 -12.65
CA LYS A 28 -15.18 -23.07 -13.44
C LYS A 28 -15.12 -21.55 -13.31
N TYR A 29 -14.83 -21.02 -12.13
CA TYR A 29 -15.05 -19.60 -11.83
C TYR A 29 -13.78 -18.79 -11.50
N HIS A 30 -12.63 -19.43 -11.31
CA HIS A 30 -11.40 -18.74 -10.90
C HIS A 30 -10.99 -17.61 -11.86
N TRP A 31 -11.03 -17.88 -13.17
CA TRP A 31 -10.66 -16.90 -14.19
C TRP A 31 -11.62 -15.72 -14.25
N VAL A 32 -12.93 -16.00 -14.14
CA VAL A 32 -13.96 -14.95 -14.10
C VAL A 32 -13.73 -14.04 -12.90
N LEU A 33 -13.49 -14.61 -11.71
CA LEU A 33 -13.19 -13.84 -10.50
C LEU A 33 -11.96 -12.94 -10.67
N ALA A 34 -10.88 -13.47 -11.24
CA ALA A 34 -9.65 -12.71 -11.46
C ALA A 34 -9.89 -11.51 -12.40
N THR A 35 -10.60 -11.72 -13.50
CA THR A 35 -10.94 -10.64 -14.45
C THR A 35 -11.87 -9.59 -13.84
N SER A 36 -12.87 -10.02 -13.06
CA SER A 36 -13.78 -9.11 -12.36
C SER A 36 -13.06 -8.25 -11.33
N LEU A 37 -12.09 -8.80 -10.59
CA LEU A 37 -11.32 -8.04 -9.61
C LEU A 37 -10.48 -6.95 -10.28
N ALA A 38 -9.88 -7.25 -11.43
CA ALA A 38 -9.16 -6.25 -12.21
C ALA A 38 -10.11 -5.16 -12.76
N ALA A 39 -11.26 -5.55 -13.32
CA ALA A 39 -12.24 -4.61 -13.87
C ALA A 39 -12.86 -3.71 -12.79
N SER A 40 -13.07 -4.24 -11.58
CA SER A 40 -13.67 -3.50 -10.46
C SER A 40 -12.83 -2.30 -10.03
N ILE A 41 -11.51 -2.35 -10.19
CA ILE A 41 -10.62 -1.23 -9.88
C ILE A 41 -10.94 -0.03 -10.78
N ALA A 42 -11.18 -0.27 -12.07
CA ALA A 42 -11.55 0.79 -13.01
C ALA A 42 -12.92 1.40 -12.64
N VAL A 43 -13.90 0.55 -12.31
CA VAL A 43 -15.24 1.00 -11.89
C VAL A 43 -15.16 1.82 -10.59
N PHE A 44 -14.39 1.35 -9.61
CA PHE A 44 -14.17 2.07 -8.36
C PHE A 44 -13.48 3.41 -8.59
N GLY A 45 -12.53 3.49 -9.52
CA GLY A 45 -11.87 4.75 -9.88
C GLY A 45 -12.85 5.82 -10.37
N VAL A 46 -13.85 5.43 -11.17
CA VAL A 46 -14.91 6.35 -11.62
C VAL A 46 -15.75 6.84 -10.45
N ILE A 47 -16.17 5.94 -9.56
CA ILE A 47 -16.96 6.28 -8.37
C ILE A 47 -16.18 7.22 -7.45
N TRP A 48 -14.91 6.88 -7.17
CA TRP A 48 -14.03 7.68 -6.33
C TRP A 48 -13.83 9.09 -6.89
N PHE A 49 -13.68 9.20 -8.21
CA PHE A 49 -13.53 10.50 -8.87
C PHE A 49 -14.71 11.43 -8.58
N PHE A 50 -15.94 10.96 -8.81
CA PHE A 50 -17.12 11.81 -8.59
C PHE A 50 -17.43 12.04 -7.11
N ALA A 51 -17.11 11.07 -6.23
CA ALA A 51 -17.38 11.20 -4.81
C ALA A 51 -16.45 12.21 -4.11
N ILE A 52 -15.15 12.21 -4.49
CA ILE A 52 -14.09 12.88 -3.72
C ILE A 52 -13.33 13.88 -4.59
N LEU A 53 -12.69 13.42 -5.67
CA LEU A 53 -11.80 14.26 -6.49
C LEU A 53 -12.55 15.46 -7.10
N TYR A 54 -13.77 15.24 -7.61
CA TYR A 54 -14.58 16.30 -8.22
C TYR A 54 -14.97 17.41 -7.23
N LYS A 55 -15.20 17.06 -5.95
CA LYS A 55 -15.54 18.02 -4.89
C LYS A 55 -14.29 18.63 -4.22
N ASN A 56 -13.10 18.21 -4.64
CA ASN A 56 -11.82 18.56 -4.04
C ASN A 56 -11.79 18.39 -2.52
N SER A 57 -12.53 17.40 -2.00
CA SER A 57 -12.57 17.08 -0.58
C SER A 57 -11.55 15.99 -0.27
N GLN A 58 -10.91 16.06 0.90
CA GLN A 58 -10.06 14.98 1.41
C GLN A 58 -10.73 14.41 2.66
N PRO A 59 -11.20 13.16 2.64
CA PRO A 59 -11.80 12.56 3.83
C PRO A 59 -10.74 12.41 4.92
N GLU A 60 -11.06 12.85 6.12
CA GLU A 60 -10.27 12.58 7.32
C GLU A 60 -10.67 11.20 7.84
N TRP A 61 -9.76 10.24 7.71
CA TRP A 61 -9.95 8.87 8.18
C TRP A 61 -8.60 8.31 8.58
N TRP A 62 -8.62 7.23 9.37
CA TRP A 62 -7.44 6.63 9.95
C TRP A 62 -6.30 6.37 8.95
N GLY A 63 -6.61 5.89 7.73
CA GLY A 63 -5.57 5.61 6.74
C GLY A 63 -4.86 6.85 6.17
N ASN A 64 -5.50 8.03 6.21
CA ASN A 64 -4.87 9.29 5.83
C ASN A 64 -4.10 9.93 7.01
N SER A 65 -4.56 9.74 8.25
CA SER A 65 -3.96 10.39 9.43
C SER A 65 -2.84 9.57 10.07
N VAL A 66 -2.87 8.24 10.01
CA VAL A 66 -1.92 7.35 10.70
C VAL A 66 -0.47 7.54 10.25
N VAL A 67 -0.24 7.93 9.00
CA VAL A 67 1.11 8.15 8.46
C VAL A 67 1.83 9.28 9.21
N ASN A 68 1.09 10.29 9.66
CA ASN A 68 1.65 11.44 10.39
C ASN A 68 1.73 11.20 11.90
N ALA A 69 1.05 10.17 12.42
CA ALA A 69 0.98 9.86 13.85
C ALA A 69 2.27 9.20 14.37
N GLY A 70 3.04 8.57 13.48
CA GLY A 70 4.27 7.85 13.83
C GLY A 70 5.52 8.71 13.78
N CYS A 71 6.64 8.12 14.23
CA CYS A 71 7.95 8.74 14.15
C CYS A 71 8.40 9.00 12.70
N ASP A 72 7.88 8.23 11.74
CA ASP A 72 8.07 8.44 10.30
C ASP A 72 7.49 9.79 9.82
N GLY A 73 6.38 10.25 10.42
CA GLY A 73 5.77 11.54 10.11
C GLY A 73 6.37 12.70 10.90
N GLN A 74 6.84 12.45 12.12
CA GLN A 74 7.47 13.44 13.00
C GLN A 74 8.99 13.60 12.76
N GLY A 75 9.61 12.69 12.01
CA GLY A 75 11.04 12.72 11.72
C GLY A 75 11.93 12.49 12.94
N CYS A 76 11.50 11.70 13.93
CA CYS A 76 12.34 11.49 15.11
C CYS A 76 13.53 10.58 14.81
N ALA A 77 14.72 11.15 14.97
CA ALA A 77 15.96 10.43 14.80
C ALA A 77 16.13 9.41 15.93
N ARG A 78 16.37 8.14 15.57
CA ARG A 78 16.68 7.10 16.55
C ARG A 78 17.98 7.37 17.32
N LEU A 79 18.93 8.07 16.69
CA LEU A 79 20.22 8.43 17.27
C LEU A 79 20.40 9.95 17.16
N THR A 80 20.98 10.55 18.20
CA THR A 80 21.42 11.94 18.14
C THR A 80 22.65 12.06 17.25
N VAL A 81 22.73 13.15 16.49
CA VAL A 81 23.91 13.43 15.66
C VAL A 81 25.13 13.60 16.57
N PRO A 82 26.26 12.92 16.29
CA PRO A 82 27.50 13.14 17.04
C PRO A 82 27.94 14.60 16.95
N THR A 83 28.57 15.13 18.00
CA THR A 83 29.14 16.50 18.02
C THR A 83 30.12 16.77 16.89
N GLU A 84 30.84 15.73 16.47
CA GLU A 84 31.82 15.76 15.37
C GLU A 84 31.16 15.81 13.97
N GLY A 85 29.83 15.63 13.88
CA GLY A 85 29.10 15.50 12.63
C GLY A 85 29.27 14.14 11.93
N PHE A 86 28.74 14.03 10.73
CA PHE A 86 28.94 12.86 9.85
C PHE A 86 29.88 13.25 8.71
N GLY A 87 31.09 12.73 8.74
CA GLY A 87 32.12 12.95 7.71
C GLY A 87 33.26 13.88 8.16
N PRO A 88 34.27 14.10 7.29
CA PRO A 88 35.39 14.99 7.58
C PRO A 88 34.89 16.43 7.78
N ALA A 89 35.53 17.16 8.70
CA ALA A 89 35.23 18.57 8.92
C ALA A 89 35.40 19.39 7.62
N PRO A 90 34.67 20.50 7.44
CA PRO A 90 34.81 21.37 6.28
C PRO A 90 36.28 21.75 6.04
N GLY A 91 36.86 21.28 4.92
CA GLY A 91 38.27 21.50 4.58
C GLY A 91 39.20 20.29 4.73
N GLN A 92 38.72 19.14 5.21
CA GLN A 92 39.48 17.88 5.26
C GLN A 92 39.01 16.82 4.25
N PHE A 93 38.40 17.26 3.14
CA PHE A 93 38.01 16.35 2.07
C PHE A 93 39.27 15.92 1.31
N GLN A 94 39.59 14.63 1.32
CA GLN A 94 40.70 14.09 0.52
C GLN A 94 40.38 14.30 -0.97
N ALA A 95 41.32 14.88 -1.70
CA ALA A 95 41.26 15.09 -3.15
C ALA A 95 41.43 13.77 -3.91
#